data_AF-X1AEW8-F1
#
_entry.id   AF-X1AEW8-F1
#
_cell.length_a   1.000
_cell.length_b   1.000
_cell.length_c   1.000
_cell.angle_alpha   90.00
_cell.angle_beta   90.00
_cell.angle_gamma   90.00
#
_symmetry.space_group_name_H-M   'P 1'
#
loop_
_entity.id
_entity.type
_entity.pdbx_description
1 polymer ?
#
loop_
_entity_poly.entity_id
_entity_poly.type
_entity_poly.pdbx_seq_one_letter_code
_entity_poly.pdbx_strand_id
1 'polypeptide(L)'
;TTTGATVLVPIEGNPYSILFWRNFIQWLGGMGIIVLVVAILPALGAGGMQLFKSEVPGPEPDRLKPRIKETAKLLWAVYILFSVLQVACLYFTGMSLFDALTHMFGTMPTGGFTPRNLSVGAYDNPVFENIIIIFMFIAGANFTLHYKALHGNLKSLFKDKEFLFYSGVILFSILAIATELRFYIYNSIFTALRYASFQVVSIATTTGFVTADYDTWPAFSKSVLLILMFIGGCAGSTGGAIKNIRVLLLLKQVYREFRKLIHPQAVTPIRLGDKVVSEDVMRNITGFFFLYIFIFIISSFVMTILGLDIVSAMASVAATLGNVGPGLGLVGPVQTYAFIPPLGKIVLTLCMLLGRL
;
A
#
# COMPACT_ATOMS: atom_id res chain seq x y z
N THR A 1 11.51 -2.20 -5.75
CA THR A 1 10.78 -1.51 -4.68
C THR A 1 9.27 -1.52 -4.84
N THR A 2 8.73 -1.91 -6.01
CA THR A 2 7.27 -1.87 -6.31
C THR A 2 6.65 -0.49 -6.13
N THR A 3 7.37 0.58 -6.48
CA THR A 3 6.87 1.95 -6.27
C THR A 3 5.99 2.46 -7.41
N GLY A 4 6.25 2.13 -8.67
CA GLY A 4 5.40 2.63 -9.77
C GLY A 4 5.72 4.03 -10.31
N ALA A 5 6.78 4.69 -9.84
CA ALA A 5 7.25 5.96 -10.40
C ALA A 5 8.04 5.74 -11.70
N THR A 6 7.64 6.39 -12.79
CA THR A 6 8.27 6.26 -14.13
C THR A 6 9.00 7.53 -14.55
N VAL A 7 10.13 7.38 -15.24
CA VAL A 7 10.88 8.46 -15.90
C VAL A 7 10.81 8.37 -17.43
N LEU A 8 10.05 7.41 -17.94
CA LEU A 8 10.03 7.08 -19.36
C LEU A 8 8.88 7.83 -20.05
N VAL A 9 9.21 8.58 -21.11
CA VAL A 9 8.32 9.49 -21.82
C VAL A 9 8.54 9.38 -23.33
N PRO A 10 7.54 8.99 -24.14
CA PRO A 10 6.29 8.32 -23.77
C PRO A 10 6.51 6.83 -23.40
N ILE A 11 5.55 6.23 -22.67
CA ILE A 11 5.50 4.78 -22.41
C ILE A 11 5.13 4.02 -23.68
N GLU A 12 4.10 4.48 -24.36
CA GLU A 12 3.63 3.91 -25.62
C GLU A 12 4.69 4.09 -26.73
N GLY A 13 4.79 3.12 -27.62
CA GLY A 13 5.81 3.08 -28.68
C GLY A 13 7.10 2.34 -28.30
N ASN A 14 7.28 1.98 -27.03
CA ASN A 14 8.38 1.09 -26.63
C ASN A 14 8.11 -0.37 -27.02
N PRO A 15 9.15 -1.18 -27.27
CA PRO A 15 9.02 -2.60 -27.53
C PRO A 15 8.23 -3.35 -26.43
N TYR A 16 7.37 -4.29 -26.84
CA TYR A 16 6.60 -5.13 -25.91
C TYR A 16 7.47 -5.85 -24.88
N SER A 17 8.71 -6.21 -25.21
CA SER A 17 9.67 -6.82 -24.28
C SER A 17 10.05 -5.90 -23.12
N ILE A 18 10.27 -4.61 -23.39
CA ILE A 18 10.61 -3.59 -22.36
C ILE A 18 9.39 -3.31 -21.49
N LEU A 19 8.22 -3.17 -22.11
CA LEU A 19 6.95 -2.98 -21.40
C LEU A 19 6.65 -4.18 -20.49
N PHE A 20 6.84 -5.40 -20.99
CA PHE A 20 6.69 -6.62 -20.20
C PHE A 20 7.67 -6.65 -19.03
N TRP A 21 8.96 -6.43 -19.29
CA TRP A 21 10.02 -6.50 -18.27
C TRP A 21 9.77 -5.52 -17.12
N ARG A 22 9.47 -4.26 -17.45
CA ARG A 22 9.17 -3.22 -16.46
C ARG A 22 8.02 -3.61 -15.52
N ASN A 23 6.96 -4.22 -16.05
CA ASN A 23 5.85 -4.69 -15.23
C ASN A 23 6.25 -5.95 -14.44
N PHE A 24 6.89 -6.91 -15.09
CA PHE A 24 7.29 -8.18 -14.50
C PHE A 24 8.22 -8.04 -13.28
N ILE A 25 9.16 -7.09 -13.30
CA ILE A 25 10.03 -6.83 -12.13
C ILE A 25 9.23 -6.37 -10.90
N GLN A 26 8.06 -5.75 -11.07
CA GLN A 26 7.19 -5.42 -9.93
C GLN A 26 6.62 -6.69 -9.31
N TRP A 27 6.13 -7.62 -10.14
CA TRP A 27 5.57 -8.89 -9.67
C TRP A 27 6.60 -9.71 -8.89
N LEU A 28 7.85 -9.78 -9.38
CA LEU A 28 8.96 -10.38 -8.65
C LEU A 28 9.26 -9.65 -7.32
N GLY A 29 9.21 -8.31 -7.32
CA GLY A 29 9.40 -7.50 -6.12
C GLY A 29 8.31 -7.67 -5.07
N GLY A 30 7.06 -7.92 -5.47
CA GLY A 30 5.95 -8.25 -4.56
C GLY A 30 6.12 -9.63 -3.93
N MET A 31 6.55 -10.62 -4.70
CA MET A 31 6.96 -11.91 -4.14
C MET A 31 8.11 -11.75 -3.14
N GLY A 32 9.12 -10.94 -3.50
CA GLY A 32 10.29 -10.69 -2.66
C GLY A 32 9.92 -10.15 -1.27
N ILE A 33 8.98 -9.21 -1.17
CA ILE A 33 8.58 -8.67 0.15
C ILE A 33 7.82 -9.70 0.98
N ILE A 34 6.96 -10.52 0.38
CA ILE A 34 6.21 -11.55 1.12
C ILE A 34 7.19 -12.53 1.77
N VAL A 35 8.20 -12.97 1.00
CA VAL A 35 9.23 -13.89 1.51
C VAL A 35 10.10 -13.21 2.58
N LEU A 36 10.53 -11.97 2.34
CA LEU A 36 11.32 -11.18 3.28
C LEU A 36 10.59 -11.00 4.61
N VAL A 37 9.31 -10.64 4.57
CA VAL A 37 8.42 -10.47 5.72
C VAL A 37 8.35 -11.77 6.52
N VAL A 38 8.12 -12.92 5.86
CA VAL A 38 8.04 -14.22 6.55
C VAL A 38 9.40 -14.65 7.13
N ALA A 39 10.50 -14.38 6.44
CA ALA A 39 11.84 -14.81 6.84
C ALA A 39 12.46 -13.91 7.92
N ILE A 40 12.24 -12.60 7.87
CA ILE A 40 12.95 -11.60 8.67
C ILE A 40 12.12 -11.07 9.85
N LEU A 41 10.78 -10.94 9.74
CA LEU A 41 9.96 -10.40 10.86
C LEU A 41 10.09 -11.20 12.17
N PRO A 42 10.18 -12.55 12.18
CA PRO A 42 10.39 -13.29 13.43
C PRO A 42 11.70 -12.92 14.14
N ALA A 43 12.75 -12.55 13.37
CA ALA A 43 14.06 -12.18 13.89
C ALA A 43 14.09 -10.73 14.38
N LEU A 44 13.32 -9.82 13.77
CA LEU A 44 13.28 -8.39 14.14
C LEU A 44 12.31 -8.06 15.28
N GLY A 45 11.53 -9.03 15.79
CA GLY A 45 10.58 -8.81 16.89
C GLY A 45 9.40 -7.88 16.57
N ALA A 46 9.36 -7.30 15.37
CA ALA A 46 8.30 -6.43 14.89
C ALA A 46 7.12 -7.27 14.36
N GLY A 47 5.91 -6.99 14.83
CA GLY A 47 4.69 -7.68 14.38
C GLY A 47 3.94 -8.47 15.46
N GLY A 48 4.29 -8.31 16.75
CA GLY A 48 3.60 -8.98 17.85
C GLY A 48 3.79 -10.50 17.88
N MET A 49 4.65 -11.06 17.02
CA MET A 49 4.93 -12.49 16.95
C MET A 49 5.77 -12.99 18.13
N GLN A 50 6.34 -12.08 18.94
CA GLN A 50 6.85 -12.40 20.28
C GLN A 50 5.77 -12.94 21.22
N LEU A 51 4.48 -12.66 20.97
CA LEU A 51 3.36 -13.26 21.71
C LEU A 51 3.21 -14.78 21.46
N PHE A 52 3.92 -15.35 20.48
CA PHE A 52 3.99 -16.80 20.25
C PHE A 52 5.25 -17.45 20.86
N LYS A 53 6.20 -16.68 21.38
CA LYS A 53 7.39 -17.21 22.06
C LYS A 53 7.15 -17.60 23.52
N SER A 54 6.01 -17.24 24.10
CA SER A 54 5.71 -17.46 25.52
C SER A 54 4.95 -18.75 25.84
N GLU A 55 4.70 -19.63 24.86
CA GLU A 55 3.78 -20.78 25.03
C GLU A 55 4.44 -22.17 25.12
N VAL A 56 5.77 -22.31 25.18
CA VAL A 56 6.39 -23.64 25.33
C VAL A 56 7.52 -23.64 26.36
N PRO A 57 7.33 -24.30 27.53
CA PRO A 57 8.43 -24.64 28.42
C PRO A 57 9.10 -25.94 27.93
N GLY A 58 10.36 -25.86 27.51
CA GLY A 58 11.16 -27.05 27.17
C GLY A 58 12.50 -26.72 26.52
N PRO A 59 13.53 -27.57 26.67
CA PRO A 59 14.86 -27.35 26.10
C PRO A 59 14.79 -27.47 24.57
N GLU A 60 15.16 -26.40 23.85
CA GLU A 60 15.07 -26.36 22.39
C GLU A 60 16.07 -27.32 21.74
N PRO A 61 15.64 -28.31 20.94
CA PRO A 61 16.50 -28.86 19.93
C PRO A 61 16.51 -27.89 18.74
N ASP A 62 17.70 -27.62 18.23
CA ASP A 62 18.02 -26.83 17.04
C ASP A 62 17.06 -27.11 15.84
N ARG A 63 15.94 -26.38 15.77
CA ARG A 63 14.87 -26.55 14.77
C ARG A 63 14.54 -25.22 14.10
N LEU A 64 15.55 -24.51 13.61
CA LEU A 64 15.38 -23.19 13.00
C LEU A 64 14.95 -23.15 11.52
N LYS A 65 14.60 -24.26 10.83
CA LYS A 65 14.54 -24.24 9.34
C LYS A 65 13.31 -24.79 8.56
N PRO A 66 12.45 -25.71 9.02
CA PRO A 66 11.40 -26.25 8.13
C PRO A 66 10.20 -25.33 7.89
N ARG A 67 9.71 -24.64 8.94
CA ARG A 67 8.41 -23.95 8.92
C ARG A 67 8.38 -22.65 8.12
N ILE A 68 9.50 -21.93 8.02
CA ILE A 68 9.58 -20.67 7.26
C ILE A 68 9.44 -20.96 5.76
N LYS A 69 10.14 -21.98 5.27
CA LYS A 69 10.08 -22.40 3.86
C LYS A 69 8.67 -22.88 3.49
N GLU A 70 8.03 -23.64 4.36
CA GLU A 70 6.64 -24.10 4.17
C GLU A 70 5.66 -22.92 4.17
N THR A 71 5.78 -22.00 5.13
CA THR A 71 4.92 -20.80 5.19
C THR A 71 5.10 -19.93 3.95
N ALA A 72 6.34 -19.68 3.51
CA ALA A 72 6.62 -18.93 2.30
C ALA A 72 6.02 -19.62 1.06
N LYS A 73 6.10 -20.95 0.96
CA LYS A 73 5.49 -21.72 -0.14
C LYS A 73 3.96 -21.57 -0.16
N LEU A 74 3.31 -21.59 1.00
CA LEU A 74 1.86 -21.42 1.10
C LEU A 74 1.42 -20.01 0.67
N LEU A 75 2.10 -18.97 1.18
CA LEU A 75 1.78 -17.59 0.78
C LEU A 75 2.08 -17.35 -0.71
N TRP A 76 3.13 -17.97 -1.24
CA TRP A 76 3.44 -17.94 -2.66
C TRP A 76 2.34 -18.57 -3.52
N ALA A 77 1.80 -19.71 -3.09
CA ALA A 77 0.67 -20.34 -3.78
C ALA A 77 -0.57 -19.43 -3.80
N VAL A 78 -0.86 -18.73 -2.69
CA VAL A 78 -1.96 -17.75 -2.62
C VAL A 78 -1.70 -16.56 -3.54
N TYR A 79 -0.48 -16.05 -3.58
CA TYR A 79 -0.08 -14.95 -4.47
C TYR A 79 -0.27 -15.33 -5.95
N ILE A 80 0.22 -16.50 -6.36
CA ILE A 80 0.03 -17.00 -7.72
C ILE A 80 -1.44 -17.24 -8.03
N LEU A 81 -2.20 -17.82 -7.10
CA LEU A 81 -3.63 -18.07 -7.29
C LEU A 81 -4.36 -16.76 -7.62
N PHE A 82 -4.19 -15.71 -6.82
CA PHE A 82 -4.82 -14.43 -7.11
C PHE A 82 -4.28 -13.77 -8.37
N SER A 83 -2.98 -13.90 -8.68
CA SER A 83 -2.43 -13.44 -9.96
C SER A 83 -3.12 -14.10 -11.15
N VAL A 84 -3.26 -15.43 -11.15
CA VAL A 84 -3.91 -16.17 -12.25
C VAL A 84 -5.40 -15.80 -12.34
N LEU A 85 -6.09 -15.71 -11.20
CA LEU A 85 -7.49 -15.30 -11.16
C LEU A 85 -7.70 -13.88 -11.73
N GLN A 86 -6.79 -12.94 -11.41
CA GLN A 86 -6.89 -11.59 -11.94
C GLN A 86 -6.74 -11.56 -13.46
N VAL A 87 -5.74 -12.27 -14.00
CA VAL A 87 -5.51 -12.36 -15.45
C VAL A 87 -6.73 -12.99 -16.12
N ALA A 88 -7.29 -14.06 -15.56
CA ALA A 88 -8.48 -14.71 -16.09
C ALA A 88 -9.68 -13.74 -16.13
N CYS A 89 -9.97 -13.05 -15.04
CA CYS A 89 -11.07 -12.09 -14.97
C CYS A 89 -10.92 -10.96 -16.00
N LEU A 90 -9.72 -10.38 -16.15
CA LEU A 90 -9.46 -9.31 -17.12
C LEU A 90 -9.53 -9.82 -18.57
N TYR A 91 -8.95 -11.00 -18.85
CA TYR A 91 -8.93 -11.58 -20.19
C TYR A 91 -10.34 -11.94 -20.67
N PHE A 92 -11.14 -12.63 -19.84
CA PHE A 92 -12.50 -13.03 -20.21
C PHE A 92 -13.50 -11.86 -20.28
N THR A 93 -13.14 -10.69 -19.77
CA THR A 93 -13.94 -9.46 -19.91
C THR A 93 -13.53 -8.61 -21.11
N GLY A 94 -12.59 -9.10 -21.94
CA GLY A 94 -12.23 -8.53 -23.23
C GLY A 94 -10.88 -7.80 -23.28
N MET A 95 -10.10 -7.80 -22.20
CA MET A 95 -8.75 -7.23 -22.21
C MET A 95 -7.77 -8.17 -22.94
N SER A 96 -6.83 -7.61 -23.72
CA SER A 96 -5.79 -8.42 -24.37
C SER A 96 -4.98 -9.19 -23.32
N LEU A 97 -4.47 -10.38 -23.66
CA LEU A 97 -3.67 -11.18 -22.72
C LEU A 97 -2.43 -10.41 -22.22
N PHE A 98 -1.79 -9.64 -23.10
CA PHE A 98 -0.64 -8.81 -22.75
C PHE A 98 -1.01 -7.73 -21.73
N ASP A 99 -2.11 -7.02 -21.96
CA ASP A 99 -2.59 -5.99 -21.03
C ASP A 99 -3.05 -6.62 -19.72
N ALA A 100 -3.76 -7.75 -19.75
CA ALA A 100 -4.20 -8.46 -18.55
C ALA A 100 -3.00 -8.91 -17.67
N LEU A 101 -1.95 -9.46 -18.29
CA LEU A 101 -0.71 -9.84 -17.59
C LEU A 101 0.00 -8.62 -17.00
N THR A 102 0.17 -7.56 -17.77
CA THR A 102 0.88 -6.36 -17.29
C THR A 102 0.12 -5.63 -16.17
N HIS A 103 -1.21 -5.57 -16.23
CA HIS A 103 -2.01 -5.04 -15.12
C HIS A 103 -1.93 -5.92 -13.89
N MET A 104 -1.97 -7.25 -14.02
CA MET A 104 -1.77 -8.14 -12.89
C MET A 104 -0.39 -7.94 -12.24
N PHE A 105 0.66 -7.82 -13.06
CA PHE A 105 2.01 -7.56 -12.59
C PHE A 105 2.14 -6.22 -11.88
N GLY A 106 1.29 -5.23 -12.16
CA GLY A 106 1.21 -3.98 -11.39
C GLY A 106 0.29 -4.06 -10.17
N THR A 107 -0.76 -4.87 -10.21
CA THR A 107 -1.80 -4.94 -9.17
C THR A 107 -1.37 -5.77 -7.96
N MET A 108 -1.01 -7.04 -8.20
CA MET A 108 -0.73 -8.00 -7.14
C MET A 108 0.46 -7.62 -6.25
N PRO A 109 1.56 -7.05 -6.77
CA PRO A 109 2.64 -6.56 -5.92
C PRO A 109 2.38 -5.16 -5.37
N THR A 110 1.20 -4.57 -5.62
CA THR A 110 0.84 -3.16 -5.33
C THR A 110 1.93 -2.22 -5.83
N GLY A 111 2.13 -2.18 -7.15
CA GLY A 111 3.21 -1.40 -7.79
C GLY A 111 2.81 -0.50 -8.95
N GLY A 112 1.64 -0.68 -9.58
CA GLY A 112 1.03 0.37 -10.40
C GLY A 112 1.60 0.62 -11.79
N PHE A 113 2.57 -0.16 -12.28
CA PHE A 113 3.01 -0.01 -13.67
C PHE A 113 1.97 -0.57 -14.66
N THR A 114 1.86 0.11 -15.79
CA THR A 114 1.04 -0.28 -16.95
C THR A 114 1.80 -0.03 -18.26
N PRO A 115 1.39 -0.65 -19.38
CA PRO A 115 1.96 -0.34 -20.70
C PRO A 115 1.40 0.95 -21.32
N ARG A 116 0.57 1.73 -20.60
CA ARG A 116 -0.16 2.90 -21.12
C ARG A 116 0.17 4.16 -20.32
N ASN A 117 0.24 5.30 -21.00
CA ASN A 117 0.53 6.60 -20.34
C ASN A 117 -0.56 6.99 -19.33
N LEU A 118 -1.84 6.81 -19.70
CA LEU A 118 -2.99 7.11 -18.84
C LEU A 118 -3.32 5.99 -17.84
N SER A 119 -2.41 5.05 -17.63
CA SER A 119 -2.62 3.91 -16.74
C SER A 119 -3.90 3.12 -17.11
N VAL A 120 -4.72 2.74 -16.12
CA VAL A 120 -6.01 2.06 -16.33
C VAL A 120 -7.04 2.97 -16.99
N GLY A 121 -6.90 4.29 -16.82
CA GLY A 121 -7.75 5.30 -17.48
C GLY A 121 -7.71 5.22 -19.01
N ALA A 122 -6.68 4.62 -19.62
CA ALA A 122 -6.59 4.42 -21.07
C ALA A 122 -7.70 3.52 -21.64
N TYR A 123 -8.32 2.67 -20.83
CA TYR A 123 -9.34 1.72 -21.29
C TYR A 123 -10.78 2.22 -21.12
N ASP A 124 -10.99 3.24 -20.28
CA ASP A 124 -12.29 3.80 -19.88
C ASP A 124 -13.42 2.74 -19.73
N ASN A 125 -13.09 1.62 -19.08
CA ASN A 125 -14.01 0.50 -18.93
C ASN A 125 -14.29 0.25 -17.44
N PRO A 126 -15.53 0.52 -16.96
CA PRO A 126 -15.91 0.28 -15.57
C PRO A 126 -15.70 -1.16 -15.10
N VAL A 127 -15.81 -2.14 -16.00
CA VAL A 127 -15.62 -3.56 -15.66
C VAL A 127 -14.16 -3.83 -15.29
N PHE A 128 -13.21 -3.33 -16.09
CA PHE A 128 -11.78 -3.48 -15.80
C PHE A 128 -11.39 -2.76 -14.52
N GLU A 129 -11.92 -1.55 -14.31
CA GLU A 129 -11.69 -0.78 -13.09
C GLU A 129 -12.17 -1.51 -11.84
N ASN A 130 -13.39 -2.05 -11.85
CA ASN A 130 -13.94 -2.79 -10.71
C ASN A 130 -13.15 -4.06 -10.40
N ILE A 131 -12.73 -4.80 -11.43
CA ILE A 131 -11.87 -5.98 -11.24
C ILE A 131 -10.56 -5.56 -10.58
N ILE A 132 -9.89 -4.55 -11.11
CA ILE A 132 -8.62 -4.07 -10.56
C ILE A 132 -8.79 -3.56 -9.13
N ILE A 133 -9.87 -2.83 -8.81
CA ILE A 133 -10.19 -2.40 -7.43
C ILE A 133 -10.26 -3.59 -6.47
N ILE A 134 -10.98 -4.65 -6.84
CA ILE A 134 -11.12 -5.84 -6.00
C ILE A 134 -9.75 -6.49 -5.74
N PHE A 135 -8.94 -6.65 -6.78
CA PHE A 135 -7.62 -7.27 -6.63
C PHE A 135 -6.61 -6.37 -5.91
N MET A 136 -6.68 -5.04 -6.07
CA MET A 136 -5.89 -4.09 -5.26
C MET A 136 -6.24 -4.21 -3.78
N PHE A 137 -7.53 -4.25 -3.45
CA PHE A 137 -8.00 -4.42 -2.08
C PHE A 137 -7.55 -5.75 -1.46
N ILE A 138 -7.61 -6.83 -2.24
CA ILE A 138 -7.09 -8.15 -1.83
C ILE A 138 -5.57 -8.08 -1.61
N ALA A 139 -4.81 -7.52 -2.56
CA ALA A 139 -3.34 -7.43 -2.47
C ALA A 139 -2.87 -6.56 -1.30
N GLY A 140 -3.62 -5.52 -0.95
CA GLY A 140 -3.36 -4.66 0.21
C GLY A 140 -3.72 -5.28 1.57
N ALA A 141 -4.45 -6.40 1.59
CA ALA A 141 -4.78 -7.13 2.80
C ALA A 141 -3.73 -8.21 3.14
N ASN A 142 -3.78 -8.72 4.37
CA ASN A 142 -2.80 -9.70 4.86
C ASN A 142 -2.96 -11.06 4.16
N PHE A 143 -1.92 -11.54 3.47
CA PHE A 143 -1.96 -12.83 2.74
C PHE A 143 -2.19 -14.05 3.65
N THR A 144 -1.83 -13.96 4.93
CA THR A 144 -2.13 -15.01 5.92
C THR A 144 -3.63 -15.11 6.19
N LEU A 145 -4.37 -13.99 6.13
CA LEU A 145 -5.83 -14.01 6.27
C LEU A 145 -6.49 -14.62 5.04
N HIS A 146 -5.98 -14.31 3.84
CA HIS A 146 -6.46 -14.95 2.61
C HIS A 146 -6.26 -16.46 2.62
N TYR A 147 -5.10 -16.92 3.07
CA TYR A 147 -4.84 -18.35 3.24
C TYR A 147 -5.86 -19.01 4.17
N LYS A 148 -6.16 -18.41 5.32
CA LYS A 148 -7.16 -18.91 6.28
C LYS A 148 -8.57 -18.92 5.68
N ALA A 149 -8.93 -17.89 4.91
CA ALA A 149 -10.21 -17.79 4.23
C ALA A 149 -10.39 -18.90 3.18
N LEU A 150 -9.36 -19.17 2.37
CA LEU A 150 -9.36 -20.24 1.37
C LEU A 150 -9.49 -21.64 1.99
N HIS A 151 -9.09 -21.82 3.24
CA HIS A 151 -9.24 -23.07 4.00
C HIS A 151 -10.51 -23.10 4.87
N GLY A 152 -11.51 -22.26 4.57
CA GLY A 152 -12.84 -22.30 5.17
C GLY A 152 -13.04 -21.43 6.41
N ASN A 153 -12.03 -20.71 6.90
CA ASN A 153 -12.15 -19.83 8.06
C ASN A 153 -12.44 -18.37 7.66
N LEU A 154 -13.55 -18.12 6.98
CA LEU A 154 -13.95 -16.75 6.58
C LEU A 154 -14.17 -15.81 7.78
N LYS A 155 -14.53 -16.38 8.94
CA LYS A 155 -14.73 -15.62 10.19
C LYS A 155 -13.46 -14.92 10.65
N SER A 156 -12.26 -15.37 10.24
CA SER A 156 -11.02 -14.71 10.64
C SER A 156 -10.89 -13.30 10.06
N LEU A 157 -11.43 -13.03 8.86
CA LEU A 157 -11.40 -11.70 8.25
C LEU A 157 -12.15 -10.68 9.10
N PHE A 158 -13.37 -11.03 9.52
CA PHE A 158 -14.24 -10.13 10.30
C PHE A 158 -13.85 -10.00 11.77
N LYS A 159 -13.02 -10.91 12.29
CA LYS A 159 -12.47 -10.81 13.66
C LYS A 159 -11.19 -9.99 13.71
N ASP A 160 -10.46 -9.89 12.60
CA ASP A 160 -9.19 -9.20 12.55
C ASP A 160 -9.38 -7.67 12.61
N LYS A 161 -8.85 -7.06 13.68
CA LYS A 161 -9.01 -5.62 13.92
C LYS A 161 -8.23 -4.75 12.93
N GLU A 162 -7.13 -5.26 12.39
CA GLU A 162 -6.37 -4.53 11.36
C GLU A 162 -7.13 -4.51 10.04
N PHE A 163 -7.67 -5.66 9.61
CA PHE A 163 -8.45 -5.76 8.37
C PHE A 163 -9.72 -4.90 8.44
N LEU A 164 -10.42 -4.89 9.58
CA LEU A 164 -11.57 -4.01 9.79
C LEU A 164 -11.18 -2.53 9.75
N PHE A 165 -10.05 -2.15 10.37
CA PHE A 165 -9.56 -0.78 10.32
C PHE A 165 -9.19 -0.36 8.90
N TYR A 166 -8.44 -1.19 8.18
CA TYR A 166 -8.08 -0.99 6.77
C TYR A 166 -9.33 -0.79 5.88
N SER A 167 -10.31 -1.68 6.01
CA SER A 167 -11.56 -1.60 5.26
C SER A 167 -12.36 -0.34 5.61
N GLY A 168 -12.39 0.04 6.89
CA GLY A 168 -13.05 1.25 7.37
C GLY A 168 -12.40 2.53 6.86
N VAL A 169 -11.07 2.61 6.87
CA VAL A 169 -10.32 3.75 6.32
C VAL A 169 -10.62 3.93 4.83
N ILE A 170 -10.54 2.84 4.04
CA ILE A 170 -10.87 2.88 2.62
C ILE A 170 -12.31 3.34 2.41
N LEU A 171 -13.29 2.69 3.05
CA LEU A 171 -14.69 3.02 2.86
C LEU A 171 -15.00 4.48 3.22
N PHE A 172 -14.48 4.95 4.36
CA PHE A 172 -14.66 6.34 4.79
C PHE A 172 -14.06 7.32 3.78
N SER A 173 -12.84 7.08 3.30
CA SER A 173 -12.19 7.93 2.29
C SER A 173 -12.94 7.92 0.96
N ILE A 174 -13.46 6.78 0.52
CA ILE A 174 -14.30 6.69 -0.70
C ILE A 174 -15.54 7.57 -0.54
N LEU A 175 -16.27 7.43 0.57
CA LEU A 175 -17.49 8.21 0.79
C LEU A 175 -17.20 9.71 0.90
N ALA A 176 -16.14 10.10 1.60
CA ALA A 176 -15.74 11.50 1.76
C ALA A 176 -15.40 12.14 0.40
N ILE A 177 -14.56 11.49 -0.41
CA ILE A 177 -14.16 11.99 -1.72
C ILE A 177 -15.33 11.94 -2.71
N ALA A 178 -16.08 10.84 -2.77
CA ALA A 178 -17.22 10.72 -3.69
C ALA A 178 -18.28 11.79 -3.43
N THR A 179 -18.52 12.14 -2.16
CA THR A 179 -19.45 13.21 -1.79
C THR A 179 -18.98 14.54 -2.32
N GLU A 180 -17.71 14.91 -2.10
CA GLU A 180 -17.16 16.16 -2.60
C GLU A 180 -17.18 16.22 -4.15
N LEU A 181 -16.73 15.15 -4.80
CA LEU A 181 -16.72 15.06 -6.26
C LEU A 181 -18.12 15.19 -6.85
N ARG A 182 -19.15 14.64 -6.20
CA ARG A 182 -20.54 14.78 -6.64
C ARG A 182 -21.03 16.24 -6.59
N PHE A 183 -20.56 17.03 -5.63
CA PHE A 183 -20.99 18.43 -5.51
C PHE A 183 -20.24 19.38 -6.43
N TYR A 184 -18.94 19.13 -6.68
CA TYR A 184 -18.08 20.11 -7.35
C TYR A 184 -17.61 19.70 -8.75
N ILE A 185 -17.59 18.42 -9.11
CA ILE A 185 -16.97 17.95 -10.36
C ILE A 185 -17.93 17.14 -11.23
N TYR A 186 -18.53 16.08 -10.69
CA TYR A 186 -19.37 15.15 -11.44
C TYR A 186 -20.84 15.29 -11.07
N ASN A 187 -21.70 15.43 -12.07
CA ASN A 187 -23.15 15.51 -11.86
C ASN A 187 -23.77 14.18 -11.41
N SER A 188 -23.15 13.05 -11.75
CA SER A 188 -23.63 11.70 -11.42
C SER A 188 -22.91 11.13 -10.22
N ILE A 189 -23.68 10.63 -9.24
CA ILE A 189 -23.14 9.95 -8.06
C ILE A 189 -22.40 8.66 -8.42
N PHE A 190 -22.85 7.94 -9.46
CA PHE A 190 -22.18 6.72 -9.91
C PHE A 190 -20.80 7.02 -10.52
N THR A 191 -20.67 8.12 -11.26
CA THR A 191 -19.39 8.56 -11.82
C THR A 191 -18.45 9.04 -10.73
N ALA A 192 -18.94 9.82 -9.77
CA ALA A 192 -18.16 10.24 -8.61
C ALA A 192 -17.66 9.03 -7.80
N LEU A 193 -18.53 8.05 -7.53
CA LEU A 193 -18.18 6.83 -6.80
C LEU A 193 -17.18 5.96 -7.58
N ARG A 194 -17.34 5.83 -8.90
CA ARG A 194 -16.42 5.09 -9.78
C ARG A 194 -14.99 5.63 -9.65
N TYR A 195 -14.78 6.92 -9.88
CA TYR A 195 -13.44 7.50 -9.81
C TYR A 195 -12.90 7.61 -8.38
N ALA A 196 -13.74 7.97 -7.40
CA ALA A 196 -13.33 8.01 -5.99
C ALA A 196 -12.87 6.63 -5.49
N SER A 197 -13.67 5.58 -5.74
CA SER A 197 -13.35 4.22 -5.30
C SER A 197 -12.05 3.71 -5.92
N PHE A 198 -11.84 3.95 -7.21
CA PHE A 198 -10.60 3.55 -7.88
C PHE A 198 -9.38 4.23 -7.26
N GLN A 199 -9.40 5.56 -7.15
CA GLN A 199 -8.23 6.31 -6.70
C GLN A 199 -7.92 6.10 -5.21
N VAL A 200 -8.97 6.01 -4.37
CA VAL A 200 -8.78 5.72 -2.94
C VAL A 200 -8.18 4.34 -2.74
N VAL A 201 -8.72 3.30 -3.37
CA VAL A 201 -8.18 1.95 -3.21
C VAL A 201 -6.77 1.88 -3.79
N SER A 202 -6.51 2.49 -4.93
CA SER A 202 -5.19 2.54 -5.56
C SER A 202 -4.14 3.17 -4.65
N ILE A 203 -4.43 4.32 -4.04
CA ILE A 203 -3.47 5.04 -3.18
C ILE A 203 -3.36 4.39 -1.79
N ALA A 204 -4.47 4.00 -1.16
CA ALA A 204 -4.45 3.38 0.16
C ALA A 204 -3.80 1.99 0.18
N THR A 205 -3.82 1.27 -0.95
CA THR A 205 -3.09 -0.01 -1.12
C THR A 205 -1.65 0.20 -1.55
N THR A 206 -1.24 1.45 -1.79
CA THR A 206 0.03 1.84 -2.40
C THR A 206 0.25 1.24 -3.78
N THR A 207 -0.81 0.96 -4.53
CA THR A 207 -0.69 0.44 -5.91
C THR A 207 -0.32 1.54 -6.88
N GLY A 208 -1.00 2.70 -6.84
CA GLY A 208 -0.64 3.84 -7.70
C GLY A 208 -1.10 3.77 -9.16
N PHE A 209 -2.12 2.97 -9.47
CA PHE A 209 -2.87 3.13 -10.72
C PHE A 209 -3.70 4.40 -10.73
N VAL A 210 -3.99 4.86 -11.95
CA VAL A 210 -4.72 6.10 -12.21
C VAL A 210 -5.84 5.84 -13.22
N THR A 211 -7.02 6.39 -12.95
CA THR A 211 -8.15 6.44 -13.90
C THR A 211 -8.64 7.87 -14.17
N ALA A 212 -8.34 8.80 -13.27
CA ALA A 212 -8.71 10.20 -13.37
C ALA A 212 -7.57 11.09 -12.89
N ASP A 213 -7.46 12.28 -13.49
CA ASP A 213 -6.51 13.30 -13.04
C ASP A 213 -7.01 13.98 -11.77
N TYR A 214 -6.62 13.43 -10.61
CA TYR A 214 -6.98 13.98 -9.31
C TYR A 214 -6.21 15.26 -8.93
N ASP A 215 -5.28 15.75 -9.74
CA ASP A 215 -4.73 17.10 -9.52
C ASP A 215 -5.78 18.19 -9.80
N THR A 216 -6.77 17.87 -10.65
CA THR A 216 -7.92 18.73 -10.93
C THR A 216 -9.00 18.69 -9.84
N TRP A 217 -8.90 17.75 -8.88
CA TRP A 217 -9.89 17.60 -7.83
C TRP A 217 -9.82 18.75 -6.81
N PRO A 218 -10.83 18.91 -5.93
CA PRO A 218 -10.77 19.93 -4.90
C PRO A 218 -9.69 19.62 -3.85
N ALA A 219 -9.30 20.65 -3.08
CA ALA A 219 -8.19 20.56 -2.14
C ALA A 219 -8.41 19.52 -1.03
N PHE A 220 -9.65 19.32 -0.58
CA PHE A 220 -9.96 18.32 0.44
C PHE A 220 -9.68 16.90 -0.09
N SER A 221 -10.20 16.56 -1.27
CA SER A 221 -9.91 15.27 -1.92
C SER A 221 -8.41 15.03 -2.09
N LYS A 222 -7.65 16.02 -2.59
CA LYS A 222 -6.18 15.93 -2.69
C LYS A 222 -5.50 15.69 -1.34
N SER A 223 -5.96 16.37 -0.29
CA SER A 223 -5.41 16.22 1.07
C SER A 223 -5.69 14.83 1.64
N VAL A 224 -6.90 14.29 1.44
CA VAL A 224 -7.24 12.92 1.84
C VAL A 224 -6.35 11.91 1.12
N LEU A 225 -6.17 12.04 -0.20
CA LEU A 225 -5.29 11.17 -0.97
C LEU A 225 -3.84 11.26 -0.50
N LEU A 226 -3.33 12.47 -0.22
CA LEU A 226 -1.97 12.65 0.31
C LEU A 226 -1.81 11.97 1.68
N ILE A 227 -2.80 12.06 2.57
CA ILE A 227 -2.77 11.36 3.87
C ILE A 227 -2.75 9.84 3.66
N LEU A 228 -3.54 9.32 2.72
CA LEU A 228 -3.56 7.90 2.38
C LEU A 228 -2.21 7.40 1.87
N MET A 229 -1.36 8.23 1.26
CA MET A 229 0.00 7.83 0.88
C MET A 229 0.88 7.45 2.09
N PHE A 230 0.55 7.93 3.30
CA PHE A 230 1.23 7.53 4.54
C PHE A 230 0.62 6.28 5.17
N ILE A 231 -0.66 5.99 4.91
CA ILE A 231 -1.40 4.86 5.47
C ILE A 231 -1.45 3.75 4.42
N GLY A 232 -0.52 2.80 4.53
CA GLY A 232 -0.39 1.70 3.57
C GLY A 232 -1.32 0.52 3.85
N GLY A 233 -1.08 -0.59 3.15
CA GLY A 233 -1.80 -1.85 3.35
C GLY A 233 -1.62 -2.48 4.74
N CYS A 234 -2.27 -3.61 4.97
CA CYS A 234 -2.12 -4.41 6.19
C CYS A 234 -0.69 -4.95 6.36
N ALA A 235 -0.29 -5.30 7.57
CA ALA A 235 0.91 -6.09 7.80
C ALA A 235 0.78 -7.46 7.12
N GLY A 236 1.85 -7.92 6.47
CA GLY A 236 1.82 -9.16 5.68
C GLY A 236 1.13 -9.03 4.31
N SER A 237 0.86 -7.81 3.85
CA SER A 237 0.50 -7.48 2.46
C SER A 237 1.73 -7.09 1.62
N THR A 238 1.55 -6.88 0.32
CA THR A 238 2.60 -6.34 -0.58
C THR A 238 2.73 -4.83 -0.54
N GLY A 239 1.80 -4.12 0.12
CA GLY A 239 1.78 -2.66 0.17
C GLY A 239 3.04 -2.06 0.79
N GLY A 240 3.22 -0.75 0.65
CA GLY A 240 4.28 0.03 1.30
C GLY A 240 3.75 0.79 2.53
N ALA A 241 4.37 1.95 2.76
CA ALA A 241 4.03 2.98 3.74
C ALA A 241 3.87 2.49 5.19
N ILE A 242 3.34 3.35 6.07
CA ILE A 242 3.08 2.98 7.45
C ILE A 242 1.89 2.04 7.48
N LYS A 243 2.14 0.79 7.86
CA LYS A 243 1.11 -0.26 7.91
C LYS A 243 -0.08 0.11 8.79
N ASN A 244 -1.27 -0.31 8.38
CA ASN A 244 -2.52 -0.06 9.11
C ASN A 244 -2.46 -0.43 10.60
N ILE A 245 -1.86 -1.58 10.95
CA ILE A 245 -1.67 -1.96 12.37
C ILE A 245 -0.90 -0.91 13.18
N ARG A 246 0.12 -0.27 12.60
CA ARG A 246 0.92 0.75 13.29
C ARG A 246 0.08 2.01 13.51
N VAL A 247 -0.66 2.44 12.49
CA VAL A 247 -1.58 3.58 12.59
C VAL A 247 -2.66 3.32 13.63
N LEU A 248 -3.30 2.14 13.60
CA LEU A 248 -4.32 1.74 14.59
C LEU A 248 -3.78 1.75 16.02
N LEU A 249 -2.56 1.24 16.24
CA LEU A 249 -1.94 1.22 17.57
C LEU A 249 -1.55 2.62 18.04
N LEU A 250 -1.04 3.49 17.16
CA LEU A 250 -0.77 4.89 17.47
C LEU A 250 -2.06 5.63 17.85
N LEU A 251 -3.16 5.42 17.15
CA LEU A 251 -4.46 6.01 17.51
C LEU A 251 -4.96 5.52 18.88
N LYS A 252 -4.78 4.22 19.19
CA LYS A 252 -5.09 3.67 20.52
C LYS A 252 -4.19 4.25 21.61
N GLN A 253 -2.92 4.51 21.31
CA GLN A 253 -2.00 5.17 22.22
C GLN A 253 -2.44 6.60 22.51
N VAL A 254 -2.77 7.37 21.48
CA VAL A 254 -3.33 8.73 21.63
C VAL A 254 -4.58 8.72 22.50
N TYR A 255 -5.52 7.81 22.23
CA TYR A 255 -6.73 7.67 23.05
C TYR A 255 -6.43 7.32 24.51
N ARG A 256 -5.44 6.44 24.75
CA ARG A 256 -4.98 6.10 26.09
C ARG A 256 -4.41 7.32 26.82
N GLU A 257 -3.56 8.10 26.17
CA GLU A 257 -2.96 9.27 26.79
C GLU A 257 -4.02 10.34 27.12
N PHE A 258 -5.02 10.56 26.24
CA PHE A 258 -6.17 11.40 26.58
C PHE A 258 -6.95 10.87 27.78
N ARG A 259 -7.17 9.55 27.87
CA ARG A 259 -7.83 8.93 29.03
C ARG A 259 -7.04 9.12 30.32
N LYS A 260 -5.70 9.03 30.28
CA LYS A 260 -4.83 9.26 31.44
C LYS A 260 -4.82 10.72 31.89
N LEU A 261 -4.96 11.68 30.97
CA LEU A 261 -5.11 13.09 31.33
C LEU A 261 -6.37 13.32 32.18
N ILE A 262 -7.45 12.60 31.89
CA ILE A 262 -8.71 12.67 32.64
C ILE A 262 -8.69 11.79 33.90
N HIS A 263 -8.07 10.61 33.83
CA HIS A 263 -7.97 9.64 34.92
C HIS A 263 -6.51 9.20 35.16
N PRO A 264 -5.71 9.98 35.92
CA PRO A 264 -4.27 9.76 36.06
C PRO A 264 -3.87 8.40 36.68
N GLN A 265 -4.74 7.81 37.50
CA GLN A 265 -4.49 6.52 38.15
C GLN A 265 -5.00 5.32 37.34
N ALA A 266 -5.63 5.54 36.17
CA ALA A 266 -6.19 4.46 35.38
C ALA A 266 -5.11 3.66 34.63
N VAL A 267 -4.98 2.37 34.96
CA VAL A 267 -4.14 1.43 34.20
C VAL A 267 -4.91 0.96 32.96
N THR A 268 -4.62 1.58 31.82
CA THR A 268 -5.30 1.33 30.55
C THR A 268 -4.36 0.65 29.54
N PRO A 269 -4.27 -0.68 29.51
CA PRO A 269 -3.41 -1.39 28.56
C PRO A 269 -3.91 -1.23 27.12
N ILE A 270 -2.99 -1.07 26.16
CA ILE A 270 -3.34 -1.07 24.73
C ILE A 270 -3.56 -2.52 24.30
N ARG A 271 -4.71 -2.80 23.68
CA ARG A 271 -5.07 -4.14 23.20
C ARG A 271 -5.28 -4.18 21.69
N LEU A 272 -4.84 -5.27 21.06
CA LEU A 272 -5.14 -5.64 19.69
C LEU A 272 -5.90 -6.97 19.69
N GLY A 273 -7.21 -6.90 19.46
CA GLY A 273 -8.10 -8.02 19.75
C GLY A 273 -8.05 -8.36 21.24
N ASP A 274 -7.84 -9.64 21.55
CA ASP A 274 -7.79 -10.15 22.92
C ASP A 274 -6.40 -10.05 23.57
N LYS A 275 -5.38 -9.64 22.80
CA LYS A 275 -3.99 -9.58 23.28
C LYS A 275 -3.59 -8.17 23.70
N VAL A 276 -2.89 -8.08 24.83
CA VAL A 276 -2.25 -6.83 25.29
C VAL A 276 -0.95 -6.62 24.51
N VAL A 277 -0.76 -5.41 24.01
CA VAL A 277 0.48 -4.99 23.34
C VAL A 277 1.44 -4.47 24.40
N SER A 278 2.65 -5.03 24.44
CA SER A 278 3.72 -4.59 25.36
C SER A 278 4.16 -3.15 25.07
N GLU A 279 4.58 -2.42 26.11
CA GLU A 279 5.08 -1.04 25.95
C GLU A 279 6.34 -0.96 25.07
N ASP A 280 7.20 -1.98 25.04
CA ASP A 280 8.38 -2.01 24.16
C ASP A 280 7.99 -1.98 22.67
N VAL A 281 6.96 -2.76 22.30
CA VAL A 281 6.40 -2.73 20.94
C VAL A 281 5.83 -1.35 20.62
N MET A 282 5.12 -0.72 21.57
CA MET A 282 4.60 0.64 21.38
C MET A 282 5.73 1.65 21.20
N ARG A 283 6.79 1.61 22.03
CA ARG A 283 7.96 2.47 21.90
C ARG A 283 8.64 2.32 20.54
N ASN A 284 8.78 1.08 20.05
CA ASN A 284 9.35 0.82 18.72
C ASN A 284 8.45 1.37 17.59
N ILE A 285 7.13 1.24 17.71
CA ILE A 285 6.20 1.81 16.72
C ILE A 285 6.26 3.34 16.71
N THR A 286 6.30 3.98 17.88
CA THR A 286 6.45 5.43 18.01
C THR A 286 7.79 5.89 17.41
N GLY A 287 8.89 5.20 17.72
CA GLY A 287 10.21 5.50 17.15
C GLY A 287 10.24 5.37 15.63
N PHE A 288 9.65 4.30 15.07
CA PHE A 288 9.50 4.13 13.63
C PHE A 288 8.70 5.29 13.01
N PHE A 289 7.58 5.70 13.62
CA PHE A 289 6.75 6.78 13.12
C PHE A 289 7.52 8.10 13.04
N PHE A 290 8.24 8.48 14.12
CA PHE A 290 9.04 9.70 14.12
C PHE A 290 10.18 9.64 13.11
N LEU A 291 10.87 8.50 12.97
CA LEU A 291 11.92 8.33 11.97
C LEU A 291 11.36 8.48 10.54
N TYR A 292 10.21 7.87 10.25
CA TYR A 292 9.55 7.97 8.95
C TYR A 292 9.21 9.42 8.60
N ILE A 293 8.60 10.15 9.54
CA ILE A 293 8.24 11.57 9.35
C ILE A 293 9.49 12.44 9.24
N PHE A 294 10.55 12.16 10.00
CA PHE A 294 11.81 12.88 9.92
C PHE A 294 12.47 12.74 8.55
N ILE A 295 12.55 11.52 8.01
CA ILE A 295 13.06 11.26 6.66
C ILE A 295 12.20 11.99 5.63
N PHE A 296 10.87 11.89 5.75
CA PHE A 296 9.93 12.59 4.87
C PHE A 296 10.20 14.11 4.84
N ILE A 297 10.36 14.75 6.00
CA ILE A 297 10.61 16.18 6.11
C ILE A 297 11.95 16.56 5.46
N ILE A 298 13.04 15.88 5.83
CA ILE A 298 14.38 16.19 5.30
C ILE A 298 14.44 15.99 3.80
N SER A 299 13.94 14.86 3.30
CA SER A 299 13.94 14.59 1.87
C SER A 299 13.07 15.61 1.12
N SER A 300 11.95 16.05 1.69
CA SER A 300 11.11 17.10 1.07
C SER A 300 11.86 18.43 0.96
N PHE A 301 12.59 18.84 2.01
CA PHE A 301 13.44 20.03 1.96
C PHE A 301 14.57 19.92 0.94
N VAL A 302 15.19 18.74 0.81
CA VAL A 302 16.21 18.52 -0.23
C VAL A 302 15.59 18.68 -1.61
N MET A 303 14.38 18.14 -1.84
CA MET A 303 13.68 18.29 -3.13
C MET A 303 13.32 19.76 -3.45
N THR A 304 12.98 20.58 -2.45
CA THR A 304 12.74 22.02 -2.68
C THR A 304 14.03 22.79 -2.99
N ILE A 305 15.16 22.46 -2.35
CA ILE A 305 16.48 23.02 -2.69
C ILE A 305 16.84 22.72 -4.15
N LEU A 306 16.42 21.56 -4.66
CA LEU A 306 16.62 21.14 -6.05
C LEU A 306 15.65 21.80 -7.04
N GLY A 307 14.81 22.73 -6.59
CA GLY A 307 13.97 23.58 -7.44
C GLY A 307 12.53 23.10 -7.65
N LEU A 308 12.07 22.07 -6.93
CA LEU A 308 10.66 21.68 -6.94
C LEU A 308 9.84 22.62 -6.04
N ASP A 309 8.61 22.92 -6.45
CA ASP A 309 7.65 23.59 -5.57
C ASP A 309 7.30 22.69 -4.36
N ILE A 310 6.79 23.30 -3.28
CA ILE A 310 6.53 22.62 -2.01
C ILE A 310 5.57 21.43 -2.17
N VAL A 311 4.53 21.58 -3.01
CA VAL A 311 3.52 20.53 -3.20
C VAL A 311 4.16 19.35 -3.93
N SER A 312 4.85 19.60 -5.05
CA SER A 312 5.53 18.56 -5.81
C SER A 312 6.64 17.89 -5.01
N ALA A 313 7.41 18.66 -4.23
CA ALA A 313 8.47 18.13 -3.37
C ALA A 313 7.91 17.16 -2.31
N MET A 314 6.94 17.61 -1.50
CA MET A 314 6.33 16.79 -0.47
C MET A 314 5.61 15.58 -1.07
N ALA A 315 4.84 15.76 -2.15
CA ALA A 315 4.12 14.65 -2.77
C ALA A 315 5.08 13.63 -3.41
N SER A 316 6.19 14.06 -4.02
CA SER A 316 7.18 13.16 -4.59
C SER A 316 7.84 12.27 -3.53
N VAL A 317 8.14 12.84 -2.36
CA VAL A 317 8.73 12.10 -1.24
C VAL A 317 7.69 11.21 -0.57
N ALA A 318 6.46 11.68 -0.35
CA ALA A 318 5.38 10.85 0.19
C ALA A 318 5.11 9.64 -0.71
N ALA A 319 5.01 9.85 -2.02
CA ALA A 319 4.75 8.79 -2.99
C ALA A 319 5.91 7.78 -3.09
N THR A 320 7.16 8.24 -2.95
CA THR A 320 8.33 7.36 -3.09
C THR A 320 8.66 6.63 -1.80
N LEU A 321 8.61 7.31 -0.65
CA LEU A 321 8.78 6.71 0.68
C LEU A 321 7.63 5.76 1.03
N GLY A 322 6.42 6.04 0.58
CA GLY A 322 5.28 5.14 0.73
C GLY A 322 5.24 3.98 -0.28
N ASN A 323 6.13 3.98 -1.27
CA ASN A 323 6.09 3.09 -2.44
C ASN A 323 4.74 3.12 -3.19
N VAL A 324 4.10 4.29 -3.30
CA VAL A 324 2.82 4.48 -3.98
C VAL A 324 2.99 4.69 -5.48
N GLY A 325 3.91 5.58 -5.88
CA GLY A 325 4.18 5.86 -7.30
C GLY A 325 3.81 7.26 -7.73
N PRO A 326 2.54 7.54 -8.05
CA PRO A 326 2.09 8.88 -8.39
C PRO A 326 1.95 9.76 -7.13
N GLY A 327 2.30 11.04 -7.28
CA GLY A 327 2.16 12.08 -6.28
C GLY A 327 1.08 13.10 -6.67
N LEU A 328 1.37 14.37 -6.43
CA LEU A 328 0.55 15.54 -6.78
C LEU A 328 1.43 16.58 -7.48
N GLY A 329 0.81 17.47 -8.26
CA GLY A 329 1.50 18.56 -8.95
C GLY A 329 2.39 18.05 -10.07
N LEU A 330 3.68 18.43 -10.08
CA LEU A 330 4.59 18.02 -11.16
C LEU A 330 4.85 16.51 -11.21
N VAL A 331 4.60 15.80 -10.11
CA VAL A 331 4.65 14.33 -10.04
C VAL A 331 3.25 13.70 -9.97
N GLY A 332 2.24 14.43 -10.43
CA GLY A 332 0.84 14.05 -10.42
C GLY A 332 0.48 12.80 -11.23
N PRO A 333 -0.81 12.43 -11.25
CA PRO A 333 -1.30 11.18 -11.82
C PRO A 333 -1.08 11.02 -13.33
N VAL A 334 -0.99 12.13 -14.06
CA VAL A 334 -0.77 12.16 -15.51
C VAL A 334 0.67 12.57 -15.88
N GLN A 335 1.52 12.79 -14.88
CA GLN A 335 2.89 13.27 -15.05
C GLN A 335 3.92 12.16 -14.87
N THR A 336 5.19 12.48 -15.09
CA THR A 336 6.31 11.55 -14.91
C THR A 336 7.42 12.17 -14.07
N TYR A 337 8.31 11.34 -13.55
CA TYR A 337 9.47 11.76 -12.77
C TYR A 337 10.66 12.16 -13.66
N ALA A 338 10.46 12.24 -14.99
CA ALA A 338 11.53 12.47 -15.96
C ALA A 338 12.22 13.83 -15.77
N PHE A 339 11.45 14.87 -15.46
CA PHE A 339 11.91 16.25 -15.26
C PHE A 339 12.77 16.43 -14.01
N ILE A 340 12.74 15.50 -13.06
CA ILE A 340 13.46 15.63 -11.79
C ILE A 340 14.97 15.60 -12.03
N PRO A 341 15.74 16.51 -11.42
CA PRO A 341 17.20 16.53 -11.54
C PRO A 341 17.85 15.20 -11.11
N PRO A 342 19.04 14.85 -11.63
CA PRO A 342 19.72 13.59 -11.29
C PRO A 342 19.91 13.37 -9.78
N LEU A 343 20.29 14.42 -9.03
CA LEU A 343 20.41 14.34 -7.57
C LEU A 343 19.07 14.04 -6.90
N GLY A 344 17.98 14.66 -7.36
CA GLY A 344 16.63 14.39 -6.85
C GLY A 344 16.19 12.95 -7.10
N LYS A 345 16.54 12.39 -8.27
CA LYS A 345 16.28 10.97 -8.58
C LYS A 345 17.02 10.03 -7.62
N ILE A 346 18.24 10.36 -7.21
CA ILE A 346 18.99 9.58 -6.20
C ILE A 346 18.29 9.64 -4.85
N VAL A 347 17.90 10.83 -4.39
CA VAL A 347 17.18 11.03 -3.12
C VAL A 347 15.89 10.21 -3.10
N LEU A 348 15.07 10.34 -4.15
CA LEU A 348 13.82 9.58 -4.27
C LEU A 348 14.06 8.07 -4.36
N THR A 349 15.16 7.63 -4.98
CA THR A 349 15.55 6.21 -5.02
C THR A 349 15.88 5.68 -3.62
N LEU A 350 16.60 6.45 -2.80
CA LEU A 350 16.86 6.11 -1.41
C LEU A 350 15.55 6.08 -0.59
N CYS A 351 14.64 7.03 -0.80
CA CYS A 351 13.32 7.02 -0.16
C CYS A 351 12.55 5.74 -0.51
N MET A 352 12.55 5.31 -1.78
CA MET A 352 11.89 4.07 -2.22
C MET A 352 12.49 2.81 -1.58
N LEU A 353 13.80 2.79 -1.34
CA LEU A 353 14.47 1.68 -0.67
C LEU A 353 14.16 1.66 0.82
N LEU A 354 14.29 2.81 1.49
CA LEU A 354 13.99 2.96 2.92
C LEU A 354 12.52 2.69 3.25
N GLY A 355 11.60 3.11 2.39
CA GLY A 355 10.18 2.83 2.55
C GLY A 355 9.82 1.34 2.45
N ARG A 356 10.60 0.60 1.66
CA ARG A 356 10.37 -0.82 1.40
C ARG A 356 10.96 -1.73 2.47
N LEU A 357 12.03 -1.29 3.13
CA LEU A 357 12.73 -2.00 4.21
C LEU A 357 12.09 -1.69 5.57
#